data_AF-A0A8H3EYK4-F1
#
_entry.id   AF-A0A8H3EYK4-F1
#
_cell.length_a   1.000
_cell.length_b   1.000
_cell.length_c   1.000
_cell.angle_alpha   90.00
_cell.angle_beta   90.00
_cell.angle_gamma   90.00
#
_symmetry.space_group_name_H-M   'P 1'
#
loop_
_entity.id
_entity.type
_entity.pdbx_description
1 polymer ?
#
loop_
_entity_poly.entity_id
_entity_poly.type
_entity_poly.pdbx_seq_one_letter_code
_entity_poly.pdbx_strand_id
1 'polypeptide(L)'
;MASSTASIFTFKYVDAAQTIAIATALPIVSIAVVALRFYARVRQSVGYGADDWLILGGLICLIGMGACLIDGAARKAMGYPSPAPPSNATPDELLQFNPASTVLIGK
;
A
#
# COMPACT_ATOMS: atom_id res chain seq x y z
N MET A 1 36.71 22.10 -18.36
CA MET A 1 36.33 20.76 -17.86
C MET A 1 35.14 20.93 -16.92
N ALA A 2 33.94 20.69 -17.41
CA ALA A 2 32.72 20.77 -16.61
C ALA A 2 32.53 19.45 -15.85
N SER A 3 32.67 19.47 -14.52
CA SER A 3 32.25 18.37 -13.65
C SER A 3 30.74 18.18 -13.85
N SER A 4 30.35 17.06 -14.46
CA SER A 4 28.96 16.64 -14.54
C SER A 4 28.53 16.21 -13.15
N THR A 5 27.82 17.08 -12.43
CA THR A 5 27.12 16.75 -11.19
C THR A 5 26.01 15.77 -11.54
N ALA A 6 26.35 14.48 -11.59
CA ALA A 6 25.38 13.41 -11.68
C ALA A 6 24.42 13.59 -10.51
N SER A 7 23.20 14.04 -10.80
CA SER A 7 22.13 14.10 -9.81
C SER A 7 21.79 12.65 -9.51
N ILE A 8 22.45 12.06 -8.50
CA ILE A 8 22.15 10.73 -7.99
C ILE A 8 20.69 10.79 -7.56
N PHE A 9 19.79 10.27 -8.39
CA PHE A 9 18.39 10.13 -8.06
C PHE A 9 18.31 9.22 -6.83
N THR A 10 18.17 9.84 -5.66
CA THR A 10 17.84 9.15 -4.42
C THR A 10 16.40 8.68 -4.55
N PHE A 11 16.20 7.46 -5.06
CA PHE A 11 14.91 6.81 -5.07
C PHE A 11 14.57 6.42 -3.63
N LYS A 12 13.80 7.29 -2.95
CA LYS A 12 13.25 6.99 -1.63
C LYS A 12 12.10 6.00 -1.82
N TYR A 13 12.35 4.73 -1.50
CA TYR A 13 11.33 3.69 -1.52
C TYR A 13 10.22 3.99 -0.50
N VAL A 14 9.04 3.45 -0.75
CA VAL A 14 7.88 3.64 0.12
C VAL A 14 8.17 3.04 1.49
N ASP A 15 8.00 3.85 2.53
CA ASP A 15 8.16 3.42 3.91
C ASP A 15 6.86 2.83 4.45
N ALA A 16 6.95 1.92 5.42
CA ALA A 16 5.78 1.29 6.03
C ALA A 16 4.79 2.31 6.61
N ALA A 17 5.29 3.41 7.18
CA ALA A 17 4.41 4.48 7.66
C ALA A 17 3.65 5.16 6.52
N GLN A 18 4.26 5.31 5.35
CA GLN A 18 3.62 5.88 4.17
C GLN A 18 2.56 4.94 3.60
N THR A 19 2.83 3.62 3.58
CA THR A 19 1.85 2.62 3.17
C THR A 19 0.62 2.65 4.07
N ILE A 20 0.80 2.73 5.40
CA ILE A 20 -0.32 2.83 6.36
C ILE A 20 -1.08 4.16 6.21
N ALA A 21 -0.36 5.27 6.00
CA ALA A 21 -0.98 6.58 5.79
C ALA A 21 -1.90 6.57 4.55
N ILE A 22 -1.46 6.00 3.43
CA ILE A 22 -2.26 5.89 2.21
C ILE A 22 -3.44 4.93 2.42
N ALA A 23 -3.18 3.78 3.07
CA ALA A 23 -4.19 2.75 3.34
C ALA A 23 -5.33 3.25 4.23
N THR A 24 -5.11 4.28 5.04
CA THR A 24 -6.11 4.87 5.93
C THR A 24 -6.76 6.12 5.33
N ALA A 25 -5.96 6.99 4.69
CA ALA A 25 -6.47 8.24 4.12
C ALA A 25 -7.47 8.01 2.98
N LEU A 26 -7.19 7.05 2.08
CA LEU A 26 -8.09 6.79 0.95
C LEU A 26 -9.48 6.33 1.39
N PRO A 27 -9.61 5.29 2.26
CA PRO A 27 -10.92 4.86 2.73
C PRO A 27 -11.69 5.97 3.46
N ILE A 28 -11.03 6.79 4.28
CA ILE A 28 -11.68 7.90 5.00
C ILE A 28 -12.30 8.89 4.00
N VAL A 29 -11.54 9.30 2.99
CA VAL A 29 -12.04 10.21 1.95
C VAL A 29 -13.18 9.56 1.18
N SER A 30 -13.05 8.28 0.83
CA SER A 30 -14.11 7.56 0.12
C SER A 30 -15.39 7.42 0.94
N ILE A 31 -15.31 7.18 2.26
CA ILE A 31 -16.47 7.18 3.16
C ILE A 31 -17.17 8.54 3.11
N ALA A 32 -16.42 9.63 3.20
CA ALA A 32 -16.97 10.98 3.15
C ALA A 32 -17.67 11.28 1.81
N VAL A 33 -17.05 10.88 0.69
CA VAL A 33 -17.61 11.07 -0.66
C VAL A 33 -18.90 10.26 -0.84
N VAL A 34 -18.91 9.00 -0.38
CA VAL A 34 -20.10 8.15 -0.44
C VAL A 34 -21.21 8.74 0.43
N ALA A 35 -20.92 9.13 1.67
CA ALA A 35 -21.89 9.77 2.56
C ALA A 35 -22.48 11.05 1.96
N LEU A 36 -21.64 11.89 1.34
CA LEU A 36 -22.08 13.11 0.65
C LEU A 36 -23.00 12.77 -0.54
N ARG A 37 -22.72 11.70 -1.28
CA ARG A 37 -23.56 11.25 -2.39
C ARG A 37 -24.94 10.83 -1.90
N PHE A 38 -25.00 10.03 -0.84
CA PHE A 38 -26.28 9.64 -0.22
C PHE A 38 -27.03 10.86 0.33
N TYR A 39 -26.34 11.78 0.98
CA TYR A 39 -26.94 13.03 1.47
C TYR A 39 -27.52 13.88 0.33
N ALA A 40 -26.78 14.04 -0.77
CA ALA A 40 -27.25 14.77 -1.94
C ALA A 40 -28.50 14.13 -2.55
N ARG A 41 -28.55 12.80 -2.66
CA ARG A 41 -29.74 12.09 -3.17
C ARG A 41 -30.95 12.21 -2.25
N VAL A 42 -30.76 12.09 -0.93
CA VAL A 42 -31.83 12.32 0.05
C VAL A 42 -32.37 13.74 -0.08
N ARG A 43 -31.48 14.73 -0.20
CA ARG A 43 -31.88 16.13 -0.38
C ARG A 43 -32.59 16.40 -1.71
N GLN A 44 -32.19 15.70 -2.78
CA GLN A 44 -32.84 15.79 -4.09
C GLN A 44 -34.12 14.94 -4.19
N SER A 45 -34.48 14.17 -3.15
CA SER A 45 -35.62 13.23 -3.15
C SER A 45 -35.60 12.23 -4.31
N VAL A 46 -34.41 11.88 -4.80
CA VAL A 46 -34.22 10.91 -5.88
C VAL A 46 -34.10 9.52 -5.25
N GLY A 47 -34.86 8.55 -5.77
CA GLY A 47 -34.79 7.16 -5.32
C GLY A 47 -33.39 6.56 -5.46
N TYR A 48 -33.08 5.58 -4.61
CA TYR A 48 -31.80 4.87 -4.66
C TYR A 48 -31.72 4.02 -5.92
N GLY A 49 -30.68 4.26 -6.73
CA GLY A 49 -30.43 3.51 -7.96
C GLY A 49 -29.49 2.34 -7.74
N ALA A 50 -29.35 1.48 -8.74
CA ALA A 50 -28.33 0.42 -8.75
C ALA A 50 -26.89 0.98 -8.61
N ASP A 51 -26.67 2.18 -9.13
CA ASP A 51 -25.43 2.95 -9.01
C ASP A 51 -25.04 3.24 -7.55
N ASP A 52 -26.01 3.46 -6.65
CA ASP A 52 -25.72 3.70 -5.23
C ASP A 52 -25.32 2.42 -4.49
N TRP A 53 -25.81 1.27 -4.93
CA TRP A 53 -25.38 -0.03 -4.41
C TRP A 53 -23.97 -0.39 -4.87
N LEU A 54 -23.63 -0.09 -6.13
CA LEU A 54 -22.29 -0.29 -6.66
C LEU A 54 -21.25 0.57 -5.94
N ILE A 55 -21.58 1.82 -5.60
CA ILE A 55 -20.67 2.69 -4.86
C ILE A 55 -20.46 2.20 -3.43
N LEU A 56 -21.51 1.66 -2.79
CA LEU A 56 -21.42 1.08 -1.45
C LEU A 56 -20.58 -0.20 -1.45
N GLY A 57 -20.77 -1.07 -2.44
CA GLY A 57 -19.95 -2.27 -2.64
C GLY A 57 -18.48 -1.95 -2.90
N GLY A 58 -18.22 -0.95 -3.76
CA GLY A 58 -16.87 -0.46 -4.01
C GLY A 58 -16.18 0.08 -2.76
N LEU A 59 -16.93 0.79 -1.89
CA LEU A 59 -16.42 1.27 -0.61
C LEU A 59 -16.01 0.12 0.31
N ILE A 60 -16.80 -0.95 0.39
CA ILE A 60 -16.48 -2.14 1.19
C ILE A 60 -15.20 -2.80 0.66
N CYS A 61 -15.07 -2.98 -0.65
CA CYS A 61 -13.86 -3.53 -1.26
C CYS A 61 -12.63 -2.64 -0.97
N LEU A 62 -12.80 -1.32 -1.00
CA LEU A 62 -11.71 -0.38 -0.69
C LEU A 62 -11.28 -0.46 0.77
N ILE A 63 -12.22 -0.59 1.70
CA ILE A 63 -11.91 -0.81 3.13
C ILE A 63 -11.15 -2.13 3.30
N GLY A 64 -11.58 -3.19 2.61
CA GLY A 64 -10.88 -4.48 2.61
C GLY A 64 -9.44 -4.36 2.08
N MET A 65 -9.25 -3.64 0.97
CA MET A 65 -7.93 -3.37 0.42
C MET A 65 -7.04 -2.56 1.38
N GLY A 66 -7.60 -1.55 2.05
CA GLY A 66 -6.91 -0.83 3.12
C GLY A 66 -6.47 -1.74 4.27
N ALA A 67 -7.35 -2.65 4.71
CA ALA A 67 -7.02 -3.63 5.74
C ALA A 67 -5.89 -4.58 5.31
N CYS A 68 -5.91 -5.07 4.08
CA CYS A 68 -4.82 -5.89 3.53
C CYS A 68 -3.48 -5.15 3.49
N LEU A 69 -3.48 -3.85 3.16
CA LEU A 69 -2.27 -3.03 3.17
C LEU A 69 -1.70 -2.87 4.59
N ILE A 70 -2.57 -2.69 5.58
CA ILE A 70 -2.18 -2.57 7.00
C ILE A 70 -1.63 -3.91 7.52
N ASP A 71 -2.29 -5.03 7.25
CA ASP A 71 -1.80 -6.37 7.64
C ASP A 71 -0.47 -6.71 6.94
N GLY A 72 -0.33 -6.38 5.65
CA GLY A 72 0.91 -6.54 4.90
C GLY A 72 2.07 -5.72 5.47
N ALA A 73 1.81 -4.48 5.92
CA ALA A 73 2.79 -3.68 6.63
C ALA A 73 3.14 -4.30 8.00
N ALA A 74 2.15 -4.76 8.77
CA ALA A 74 2.37 -5.38 10.08
C ALA A 74 3.23 -6.67 9.98
N ARG A 75 3.08 -7.43 8.91
CA ARG A 75 3.88 -8.64 8.62
C ARG A 75 5.27 -8.34 8.03
N LYS A 76 5.64 -7.06 7.88
CA LYS A 76 6.85 -6.61 7.18
C LYS A 76 6.96 -7.10 5.73
N ALA A 77 5.83 -7.44 5.12
CA ALA A 77 5.78 -7.88 3.73
C ALA A 77 5.84 -6.70 2.76
N MET A 78 5.42 -5.49 3.18
CA MET A 78 5.38 -4.29 2.35
C MET A 78 5.87 -3.05 3.13
N GLY A 79 6.59 -2.16 2.42
CA GLY A 79 7.10 -0.90 2.97
C GLY A 79 8.38 -1.02 3.82
N TYR A 80 8.97 -2.21 3.91
CA TYR A 80 10.24 -2.43 4.59
C TYR A 80 11.35 -2.75 3.58
N PRO A 81 12.60 -2.31 3.84
CA PRO A 81 13.74 -2.71 3.03
C PRO A 81 13.88 -4.23 3.01
N SER A 82 14.12 -4.80 1.83
CA SER A 82 14.44 -6.22 1.70
C SER A 82 15.63 -6.58 2.60
N PRO A 83 15.63 -7.76 3.25
CA PRO A 83 16.75 -8.21 4.06
C PRO A 83 18.04 -8.16 3.24
N ALA A 84 19.10 -7.61 3.83
CA ALA A 84 20.39 -7.58 3.17
C ALA A 84 20.89 -9.01 2.94
N PRO A 85 21.46 -9.31 1.76
CA PRO A 85 22.09 -10.60 1.53
C PRO A 85 23.26 -10.82 2.50
N PRO A 86 23.64 -12.08 2.78
CA PRO A 86 24.79 -12.38 3.63
C PRO A 86 26.05 -11.72 3.05
N SER A 87 26.82 -11.04 3.90
CA SER A 87 28.03 -10.32 3.50
C SER A 87 29.19 -11.23 3.07
N ASN A 88 29.08 -12.53 3.33
CA ASN A 88 30.02 -13.58 2.98
C ASN A 88 29.53 -14.50 1.85
N ALA A 89 28.42 -14.16 1.18
CA ALA A 89 27.84 -15.00 0.13
C ALA A 89 28.67 -14.95 -1.16
N THR A 90 28.87 -16.11 -1.79
CA THR A 90 29.50 -16.17 -3.12
C THR A 90 28.54 -15.63 -4.20
N PRO A 91 29.03 -15.22 -5.40
CA PRO A 91 28.19 -14.64 -6.44
C PRO A 91 27.01 -15.53 -6.87
N ASP A 92 27.20 -16.85 -6.82
CA ASP A 92 26.19 -17.87 -7.07
C ASP A 92 25.15 -18.00 -5.95
N GLU A 93 25.54 -17.80 -4.68
CA GLU A 93 24.61 -17.75 -3.53
C GLU A 93 23.76 -16.47 -3.54
N LEU A 94 24.28 -15.35 -4.03
CA LEU A 94 23.51 -14.11 -4.21
C LEU A 94 22.41 -14.27 -5.27
N LEU A 95 22.67 -15.01 -6.35
CA LEU A 95 21.68 -15.29 -7.39
C LEU A 95 20.56 -16.22 -6.90
N GLN A 96 20.85 -17.05 -5.91
CA GLN A 96 19.89 -17.96 -5.27
C GLN A 96 19.26 -17.39 -4.00
N PHE A 97 19.62 -16.16 -3.60
CA PHE A 97 19.13 -15.57 -2.37
C PHE A 97 17.62 -15.36 -2.41
N ASN A 98 16.91 -16.16 -1.61
CA ASN A 98 15.51 -16.00 -1.33
C ASN A 98 15.32 -15.47 0.10
N PRO A 99 14.92 -14.20 0.29
CA PRO A 99 14.74 -13.64 1.64
C PRO A 99 13.63 -14.34 2.44
N ALA A 100 12.71 -15.07 1.78
CA ALA A 100 11.63 -15.78 2.45
C ALA A 100 12.10 -17.05 3.22
N SER A 101 13.16 -17.72 2.77
CA SER A 101 13.69 -18.91 3.46
C SER A 101 14.49 -18.56 4.72
N THR A 102 15.12 -17.38 4.77
CA THR A 102 15.91 -16.94 5.94
C THR A 102 15.04 -16.59 7.14
N VAL A 103 13.82 -16.07 6.92
CA VAL A 103 12.88 -15.72 8.01
C VAL A 103 12.36 -16.96 8.75
N LEU A 104 12.32 -18.13 8.10
CA LEU A 104 11.87 -19.39 8.71
C LEU A 104 12.96 -20.10 9.54
N ILE A 105 14.23 -19.75 9.35
CA ILE A 105 15.35 -20.33 10.10
C ILE A 105 15.63 -19.55 11.41
N GLY A 106 15.13 -18.32 11.51
CA GLY A 106 15.32 -17.45 12.68
C GLY A 106 14.19 -17.47 13.71
N LYS A 107 13.30 -18.48 13.70
CA LYS A 107 12.21 -18.64 14.67
C LYS A 107 12.38 -19.90 15.52
#